data_AF-A0A914DVS7-F1
#
_entry.id   AF-A0A914DVS7-F1
#
_cell.length_a   1.000
_cell.length_b   1.000
_cell.length_c   1.000
_cell.angle_alpha   90.00
_cell.angle_beta   90.00
_cell.angle_gamma   90.00
#
_symmetry.space_group_name_H-M   'P 1'
#
loop_
_entity.id
_entity.type
_entity.pdbx_description
1 polymer ?
#
loop_
_entity_poly.entity_id
_entity_poly.type
_entity_poly.pdbx_seq_one_letter_code
_entity_poly.pdbx_strand_id
1 'polypeptide(L)'
;MGSFMSFSGTWNEFFQAFIKGELYYGSYMEHASEWWKHRSDTNVLFIWYEELLKNRAESIKKIAEFLGYKLSEEIIEILFQKTSLDEMKKDENAKIAQRLRLPTSSFFRAGTNNSWKELFTEEQVKQMDALLLSYTCNFNMDFN
;
A
#
# COMPACT_ATOMS: atom_id res chain seq x y z
N MET A 1 21.15 18.06 3.54
CA MET A 1 21.33 16.61 3.26
C MET A 1 19.96 16.08 2.87
N GLY A 2 19.76 15.68 1.61
CA GLY A 2 18.43 15.35 1.06
C GLY A 2 17.84 14.07 1.67
N SER A 3 16.51 14.00 1.71
CA SER A 3 15.80 12.77 2.04
C SER A 3 16.04 11.75 0.92
N PHE A 4 16.48 10.54 1.27
CA PHE A 4 16.72 9.46 0.30
C PHE A 4 15.42 8.97 -0.38
N MET A 5 14.25 9.32 0.17
CA MET A 5 12.95 8.85 -0.34
C MET A 5 12.12 9.92 -1.06
N SER A 6 12.58 11.17 -1.11
CA SER A 6 11.84 12.22 -1.80
C SER A 6 12.20 12.23 -3.29
N PHE A 7 11.23 11.94 -4.17
CA PHE A 7 11.38 12.19 -5.60
C PHE A 7 11.45 13.70 -5.85
N SER A 8 12.40 14.13 -6.67
CA SER A 8 12.51 15.53 -7.10
C SER A 8 12.09 15.61 -8.56
N GLY A 9 10.94 16.23 -8.81
CA GLY A 9 10.36 16.39 -10.14
C GLY A 9 8.86 16.66 -10.09
N THR A 10 8.26 16.85 -11.25
CA THR A 10 6.83 17.00 -11.46
C THR A 10 6.09 15.67 -11.32
N TRP A 11 4.76 15.73 -11.16
CA TRP A 11 3.90 14.54 -11.18
C TRP A 11 4.08 13.71 -12.45
N ASN A 12 4.20 14.36 -13.61
CA ASN A 12 4.34 13.65 -14.89
C ASN A 12 5.68 12.91 -14.98
N GLU A 13 6.76 13.51 -14.51
CA GLU A 13 8.07 12.84 -14.45
C GLU A 13 8.03 11.66 -13.49
N PHE A 14 7.40 11.82 -12.32
CA PHE A 14 7.20 10.72 -11.38
C PHE A 14 6.38 9.58 -11.98
N PHE A 15 5.25 9.91 -12.61
CA PHE A 15 4.36 8.93 -13.24
C PHE A 15 5.09 8.13 -14.33
N GLN A 16 5.84 8.82 -15.19
CA GLN A 16 6.61 8.16 -16.25
C GLN A 16 7.72 7.26 -15.69
N ALA A 17 8.44 7.71 -14.66
CA ALA A 17 9.42 6.88 -13.97
C ALA A 17 8.75 5.66 -13.29
N PHE A 18 7.57 5.83 -12.70
CA PHE A 18 6.81 4.76 -12.04
C PHE A 18 6.40 3.65 -13.02
N ILE A 19 5.75 4.00 -14.13
CA ILE A 19 5.28 2.99 -15.10
C ILE A 19 6.42 2.28 -15.83
N LYS A 20 7.61 2.89 -15.89
CA LYS A 20 8.84 2.28 -16.44
C LYS A 20 9.62 1.47 -15.40
N GLY A 21 9.24 1.50 -14.13
CA GLY A 21 9.99 0.86 -13.05
C GLY A 21 11.34 1.51 -12.73
N GLU A 22 11.49 2.81 -13.03
CA GLU A 22 12.72 3.60 -12.82
C GLU A 22 12.79 4.25 -11.42
N LEU A 23 11.87 3.89 -10.53
CA LEU A 23 11.86 4.35 -9.14
C LEU A 23 12.58 3.37 -8.20
N TYR A 24 12.75 3.79 -6.94
CA TYR A 24 13.25 2.91 -5.89
C TYR A 24 12.41 1.63 -5.80
N TYR A 25 13.09 0.50 -5.66
CA TYR A 25 12.52 -0.86 -5.68
C TYR A 25 12.02 -1.37 -7.05
N GLY A 26 12.17 -0.62 -8.14
CA GLY A 26 11.92 -1.09 -9.50
C GLY A 26 10.44 -1.06 -9.90
N SER A 27 10.04 -1.99 -10.77
CA SER A 27 8.66 -2.08 -11.27
C SER A 27 7.71 -2.59 -10.19
N TYR A 28 6.71 -1.77 -9.85
CA TYR A 28 5.63 -2.17 -8.96
C TYR A 28 4.88 -3.40 -9.49
N MET A 29 4.63 -3.44 -10.81
CA MET A 29 3.88 -4.53 -11.43
C MET A 29 4.63 -5.86 -11.35
N GLU A 30 5.93 -5.85 -11.63
CA GLU A 30 6.77 -7.04 -11.48
C GLU A 30 6.81 -7.51 -10.02
N HIS A 31 7.00 -6.59 -9.08
CA HIS A 31 6.99 -6.89 -7.65
C HIS A 31 5.67 -7.54 -7.20
N ALA A 32 4.53 -6.94 -7.57
CA ALA A 32 3.22 -7.47 -7.23
C ALA A 32 2.97 -8.85 -7.86
N SER A 33 3.30 -9.00 -9.15
CA SER A 33 3.15 -10.27 -9.87
C SER A 33 4.04 -11.39 -9.34
N GLU A 34 5.25 -11.09 -8.88
CA GLU A 34 6.11 -12.09 -8.28
C GLU A 34 5.52 -12.63 -6.98
N TRP A 35 5.08 -11.73 -6.08
CA TRP A 35 4.42 -12.14 -4.83
C TRP A 35 3.07 -12.83 -5.06
N TRP A 36 2.35 -12.49 -6.12
CA TRP A 36 1.08 -13.15 -6.45
C TRP A 36 1.24 -14.63 -6.77
N LYS A 37 2.40 -15.06 -7.30
CA LYS A 37 2.70 -16.48 -7.51
C LYS A 37 2.74 -17.26 -6.19
N HIS A 38 3.14 -16.59 -5.12
CA HIS A 38 3.26 -17.14 -3.77
C HIS A 38 1.99 -17.01 -2.93
N ARG A 39 0.89 -16.46 -3.46
CA ARG A 39 -0.34 -16.20 -2.67
C ARG A 39 -0.98 -17.46 -2.06
N SER A 40 -0.63 -18.64 -2.58
CA SER A 40 -1.12 -19.94 -2.08
C SER A 40 -0.12 -20.64 -1.17
N ASP A 41 1.06 -20.06 -0.95
CA ASP A 41 2.05 -20.61 -0.03
C ASP A 41 1.55 -20.46 1.41
N THR A 42 1.72 -21.52 2.21
CA THR A 42 1.16 -21.57 3.58
C THR A 42 1.76 -20.53 4.53
N ASN A 43 2.91 -19.98 4.18
CA ASN A 43 3.66 -18.98 4.94
C ASN A 43 3.60 -17.58 4.31
N VAL A 44 2.70 -17.34 3.35
CA VAL A 44 2.48 -16.03 2.73
C VAL A 44 1.01 -15.65 2.86
N LEU A 45 0.75 -14.46 3.41
CA LEU A 45 -0.59 -13.88 3.48
C LEU A 45 -0.69 -12.70 2.54
N PHE A 46 -1.43 -12.86 1.45
CA PHE A 46 -1.72 -11.77 0.51
C PHE A 46 -2.98 -11.00 0.96
N ILE A 47 -2.85 -9.68 1.14
CA ILE A 47 -3.94 -8.79 1.56
C ILE A 47 -3.92 -7.52 0.72
N TRP A 48 -5.10 -7.07 0.31
CA TRP A 48 -5.29 -5.80 -0.37
C TRP A 48 -5.49 -4.67 0.62
N TYR A 49 -4.94 -3.49 0.31
CA TYR A 49 -5.12 -2.31 1.16
C TYR A 49 -6.60 -1.90 1.24
N GLU A 50 -7.35 -2.10 0.16
CA GLU A 50 -8.78 -1.87 0.05
C GLU A 50 -9.59 -2.76 1.00
N GLU A 51 -9.16 -4.02 1.23
CA GLU A 51 -9.78 -4.92 2.21
C GLU A 51 -9.61 -4.36 3.63
N LEU A 52 -8.41 -3.83 3.94
CA LEU A 52 -8.11 -3.21 5.23
C LEU A 52 -9.01 -2.00 5.49
N LEU A 53 -9.28 -1.20 4.45
CA LEU A 53 -10.16 -0.04 4.56
C LEU A 53 -11.64 -0.41 4.65
N LYS A 54 -12.08 -1.43 3.90
CA LYS A 54 -13.48 -1.84 3.84
C LYS A 54 -13.93 -2.56 5.11
N ASN A 55 -13.13 -3.50 5.62
CA ASN A 55 -13.45 -4.23 6.85
C ASN A 55 -12.17 -4.56 7.64
N ARG A 56 -11.75 -3.59 8.45
CA ARG A 56 -10.55 -3.70 9.26
C ARG A 56 -10.63 -4.77 10.35
N ALA A 57 -11.81 -4.98 10.95
CA ALA A 57 -11.97 -5.98 12.01
C ALA A 57 -11.75 -7.40 11.46
N GLU A 58 -12.29 -7.71 10.28
CA GLU A 58 -12.02 -8.99 9.63
C GLU A 58 -10.58 -9.11 9.15
N SER A 59 -9.98 -8.02 8.67
CA SER A 59 -8.56 -8.02 8.31
C SER A 59 -7.66 -8.34 9.51
N ILE A 60 -7.95 -7.78 10.69
CA ILE A 60 -7.24 -8.09 11.93
C ILE A 60 -7.38 -9.58 12.28
N LYS A 61 -8.60 -10.13 12.19
CA LYS A 61 -8.86 -11.56 12.44
C LYS A 61 -8.09 -12.45 11.46
N LYS A 62 -8.14 -12.14 10.16
CA LYS A 62 -7.42 -12.85 9.09
C LYS A 62 -5.91 -12.88 9.34
N ILE A 63 -5.31 -11.74 9.71
CA ILE A 63 -3.88 -11.64 10.03
C ILE A 63 -3.54 -12.47 11.28
N ALA A 64 -4.35 -12.38 12.34
CA ALA A 64 -4.12 -13.14 13.56
C ALA A 64 -4.22 -14.65 13.35
N GLU A 65 -5.23 -15.11 12.61
CA GLU A 65 -5.41 -16.52 12.26
C GLU A 65 -4.22 -17.05 11.46
N PHE A 66 -3.73 -16.30 10.48
CA PHE A 66 -2.54 -16.65 9.71
C PHE A 66 -1.28 -16.77 10.58
N LEU A 67 -1.13 -15.89 11.58
CA LEU A 67 -0.05 -15.94 12.55
C LEU A 67 -0.25 -17.00 13.65
N GLY A 68 -1.38 -17.72 13.65
CA GLY A 68 -1.70 -18.76 14.64
C GLY A 68 -2.24 -18.26 15.98
N TYR A 69 -2.70 -17.00 16.05
CA TYR A 69 -3.27 -16.41 17.25
C TYR A 69 -4.80 -16.51 17.27
N LYS A 70 -5.35 -16.87 18.44
CA LYS A 70 -6.78 -16.71 18.75
C LYS A 70 -6.97 -15.44 19.55
N LEU A 71 -7.67 -14.47 18.96
CA LEU A 71 -7.94 -13.19 19.62
C LEU A 71 -9.29 -13.24 20.36
N SER A 72 -9.34 -12.67 21.56
CA SER A 72 -10.60 -12.32 22.20
C SER A 72 -11.17 -11.05 21.58
N GLU A 73 -12.47 -10.83 21.74
CA GLU A 73 -13.14 -9.63 21.24
C GLU A 73 -12.52 -8.34 21.82
N GLU A 74 -12.11 -8.38 23.09
CA GLU A 74 -11.40 -7.27 23.76
C GLU A 74 -10.08 -6.93 23.05
N ILE A 75 -9.28 -7.94 22.69
CA ILE A 75 -8.02 -7.71 21.98
C ILE A 75 -8.27 -7.20 20.55
N ILE A 76 -9.31 -7.69 19.88
CA ILE A 76 -9.71 -7.20 18.56
C ILE A 76 -10.08 -5.71 18.66
N GLU A 77 -10.84 -5.31 19.67
CA GLU A 77 -11.21 -3.91 19.88
C GLU A 77 -9.98 -3.02 20.14
N ILE A 78 -9.05 -3.47 20.98
CA ILE A 78 -7.79 -2.76 21.24
C ILE A 78 -6.97 -2.59 19.96
N LEU A 79 -6.80 -3.66 19.18
CA LEU A 79 -6.07 -3.62 17.91
C LEU A 79 -6.75 -2.71 16.91
N PHE A 80 -8.08 -2.76 16.83
CA PHE A 80 -8.88 -1.89 15.96
C PHE A 80 -8.66 -0.42 16.33
N GLN A 81 -8.68 -0.05 17.62
CA GLN A 81 -8.40 1.33 18.01
C GLN A 81 -6.95 1.74 17.72
N LYS A 82 -5.97 0.91 18.12
CA LYS A 82 -4.53 1.22 17.98
C LYS A 82 -4.04 1.31 16.54
N THR A 83 -4.67 0.58 15.63
CA THR A 83 -4.35 0.63 14.18
C THR A 83 -5.22 1.64 13.43
N SER A 84 -5.92 2.55 14.12
CA SER A 84 -6.65 3.63 13.47
C SER A 84 -5.69 4.68 12.95
N LEU A 85 -6.03 5.31 11.82
CA LEU A 85 -5.20 6.34 11.22
C LEU A 85 -4.93 7.48 12.22
N ASP A 86 -5.92 7.84 13.03
CA ASP A 86 -5.79 8.88 14.05
C ASP A 86 -4.83 8.48 15.17
N GLU A 87 -4.87 7.23 15.65
CA GLU A 87 -3.91 6.74 16.65
C GLU A 87 -2.50 6.61 16.05
N MET A 88 -2.38 6.07 14.83
CA MET A 88 -1.10 5.96 14.12
C MET A 88 -0.46 7.34 13.87
N LYS A 89 -1.29 8.35 13.55
CA LYS A 89 -0.85 9.74 13.38
C LYS A 89 -0.30 10.36 14.67
N LYS A 90 -0.83 10.00 15.84
CA LYS A 90 -0.42 10.54 17.15
C LYS A 90 0.97 10.04 17.59
N ASP A 91 1.27 8.76 17.40
CA ASP A 91 2.43 8.11 18.02
C ASP A 91 3.61 7.88 17.05
N GLU A 92 3.32 7.67 15.75
CA GLU A 92 4.33 7.17 14.81
C GLU A 92 4.83 8.18 13.78
N ASN A 93 4.03 9.22 13.44
CA ASN A 93 4.45 10.20 12.45
C ASN A 93 5.79 10.86 12.81
N ALA A 94 5.98 11.26 14.08
CA ALA A 94 7.22 11.88 14.52
C ALA A 94 8.42 10.91 14.51
N LYS A 95 8.22 9.68 14.98
CA LYS A 95 9.28 8.67 15.08
C LYS A 95 9.70 8.14 13.71
N ILE A 96 8.72 7.80 12.86
CA ILE A 96 8.95 7.34 11.49
C ILE A 96 9.54 8.46 10.65
N ALA A 97 8.99 9.67 10.70
CA ALA A 97 9.53 10.79 9.93
C ALA A 97 10.97 11.09 10.34
N GLN A 98 11.30 11.04 11.64
CA GLN A 98 12.67 11.18 12.10
C GLN A 98 13.58 10.07 11.57
N ARG A 99 13.16 8.79 11.65
CA ARG A 99 13.95 7.64 11.18
C ARG A 99 14.18 7.68 9.67
N LEU A 100 13.16 8.07 8.91
CA LEU A 100 13.19 8.09 7.45
C LEU A 100 13.64 9.45 6.88
N ARG A 101 13.97 10.42 7.74
CA ARG A 101 14.31 11.80 7.37
C ARG A 101 13.26 12.42 6.45
N LEU A 102 11.99 12.21 6.79
CA LEU A 102 10.83 12.80 6.12
C LEU A 102 10.31 13.99 6.97
N PRO A 103 9.55 14.93 6.39
CA PRO A 103 8.83 15.91 7.18
C PRO A 103 7.81 15.22 8.11
N THR A 104 7.78 15.63 9.39
CA THR A 104 6.92 15.06 10.45
C THR A 104 5.43 15.02 10.11
N SER A 105 4.98 15.89 9.20
CA SER A 105 3.59 16.00 8.77
C SER A 105 3.18 15.08 7.61
N SER A 106 4.09 14.26 7.06
CA SER A 106 3.92 13.74 5.68
C SER A 106 3.83 12.22 5.53
N PHE A 107 4.00 11.42 6.59
CA PHE A 107 3.99 9.95 6.44
C PHE A 107 2.56 9.40 6.31
N PHE A 108 1.70 9.64 7.30
CA PHE A 108 0.26 9.32 7.18
C PHE A 108 -0.49 10.49 6.52
N ARG A 109 -0.77 10.37 5.20
CA ARG A 109 -1.47 11.41 4.41
C ARG A 109 -2.99 11.39 4.63
N ALA A 110 -3.73 10.73 3.72
CA ALA A 110 -5.19 10.69 3.74
C ALA A 110 -5.74 9.38 4.30
N GLY A 111 -5.07 8.25 4.03
CA GLY A 111 -5.55 6.92 4.42
C GLY A 111 -6.85 6.51 3.73
N THR A 112 -7.15 7.09 2.57
CA THR A 112 -8.37 6.87 1.79
C THR A 112 -8.07 6.16 0.47
N ASN A 113 -9.08 5.51 -0.11
CA ASN A 113 -9.02 5.04 -1.50
C ASN A 113 -9.38 6.19 -2.47
N ASN A 114 -9.23 5.96 -3.78
CA ASN A 114 -9.69 6.85 -4.86
C ASN A 114 -9.02 8.23 -5.02
N SER A 115 -8.04 8.63 -4.19
CA SER A 115 -7.34 9.92 -4.35
C SER A 115 -6.60 10.05 -5.70
N TRP A 116 -6.37 8.93 -6.40
CA TRP A 116 -5.78 8.95 -7.74
C TRP A 116 -6.69 9.67 -8.76
N LYS A 117 -8.01 9.70 -8.55
CA LYS A 117 -8.97 10.33 -9.47
C LYS A 117 -8.77 11.84 -9.60
N GLU A 118 -8.21 12.47 -8.58
CA GLU A 118 -7.92 13.91 -8.57
C GLU A 118 -6.53 14.24 -9.13
N LEU A 119 -5.66 13.22 -9.27
CA LEU A 119 -4.26 13.38 -9.67
C LEU A 119 -4.00 12.98 -11.12
N PHE A 120 -4.68 11.94 -11.60
CA PHE A 120 -4.42 11.36 -12.91
C PHE A 120 -5.18 12.12 -14.00
N THR A 121 -4.51 12.35 -15.13
CA THR A 121 -5.20 12.74 -16.36
C THR A 121 -5.81 11.51 -17.02
N GLU A 122 -6.81 11.70 -17.89
CA GLU A 122 -7.42 10.59 -18.65
C GLU A 122 -6.39 9.78 -19.44
N GLU A 123 -5.35 10.44 -19.95
CA GLU A 123 -4.27 9.80 -20.69
C GLU A 123 -3.39 8.92 -19.77
N GLN A 124 -3.11 9.39 -18.56
CA GLN A 124 -2.39 8.60 -17.56
C GLN A 124 -3.20 7.40 -17.08
N VAL A 125 -4.53 7.55 -16.94
CA VAL A 125 -5.42 6.43 -16.62
C VAL A 125 -5.33 5.36 -17.71
N LYS A 126 -5.42 5.73 -18.99
CA LYS A 126 -5.28 4.77 -20.10
C LYS A 126 -3.94 4.05 -20.10
N GLN A 127 -2.84 4.77 -19.84
CA GLN A 127 -1.50 4.15 -19.74
C GLN A 127 -1.42 3.15 -18.59
N MET A 128 -1.99 3.49 -17.43
CA MET A 128 -2.02 2.60 -16.28
C MET A 128 -2.92 1.37 -16.53
N ASP A 129 -4.10 1.55 -17.13
CA ASP A 129 -5.01 0.46 -17.47
C ASP A 129 -4.36 -0.51 -18.46
N ALA A 130 -3.71 0.00 -19.50
CA ALA A 130 -2.97 -0.83 -20.46
C ALA A 130 -1.84 -1.62 -19.80
N LEU A 131 -1.10 -0.97 -18.88
CA LEU A 131 -0.06 -1.62 -18.11
C LEU A 131 -0.66 -2.72 -17.22
N LEU A 132 -1.67 -2.42 -16.40
CA LEU A 132 -2.32 -3.38 -15.52
C LEU A 132 -2.86 -4.59 -16.30
N LEU A 133 -3.56 -4.36 -17.42
CA LEU A 133 -4.09 -5.43 -18.27
C LEU A 133 -2.99 -6.37 -18.77
N SER A 134 -1.83 -5.83 -19.14
CA SER A 134 -0.70 -6.67 -19.57
C SER A 134 -0.23 -7.62 -18.47
N TYR A 135 -0.33 -7.24 -17.19
CA TYR A 135 0.06 -8.10 -16.07
C TYR A 135 -1.09 -9.00 -15.60
N THR A 136 -2.33 -8.53 -15.54
CA THR A 136 -3.47 -9.36 -15.10
C THR A 136 -3.73 -10.50 -16.07
N CYS A 137 -3.64 -10.26 -17.39
CA CYS A 137 -3.75 -11.31 -18.39
C CYS A 137 -2.58 -12.31 -18.32
N ASN A 138 -1.37 -11.86 -18.04
CA ASN A 138 -0.19 -12.72 -18.01
C ASN A 138 -0.07 -13.54 -16.70
N PHE A 139 -0.54 -13.01 -15.57
CA PHE A 139 -0.37 -13.62 -14.24
C PHE A 139 -1.68 -14.11 -13.60
N ASN A 140 -2.80 -13.99 -14.31
CA ASN A 140 -4.15 -14.31 -13.80
C ASN A 140 -4.36 -13.67 -12.40
N MET A 141 -4.05 -12.38 -12.33
CA MET A 141 -4.19 -11.56 -11.13
C MET A 141 -5.46 -10.74 -11.23
N ASP A 142 -6.28 -10.78 -10.20
CA ASP A 142 -7.47 -9.95 -10.07
C ASP A 142 -7.17 -8.80 -9.09
N PHE A 143 -6.96 -7.60 -9.61
CA PHE A 143 -6.94 -6.39 -8.79
C PHE A 143 -8.38 -6.02 -8.37
N ASN A 144 -8.57 -5.68 -7.09
CA ASN A 144 -9.85 -5.24 -6.53
C ASN A 144 -10.16 -3.75 -6.81
#